data_AF-A0A401P887-F1
#
_entry.id   AF-A0A401P887-F1
#
_cell.length_a   1.000
_cell.length_b   1.000
_cell.length_c   1.000
_cell.angle_alpha   90.00
_cell.angle_beta   90.00
_cell.angle_gamma   90.00
#
_symmetry.space_group_name_H-M   'P 1'
#
loop_
_entity.id
_entity.type
_entity.pdbx_description
1 polymer ?
#
loop_
_entity_poly.entity_id
_entity_poly.type
_entity_poly.pdbx_seq_one_letter_code
_entity_poly.pdbx_strand_id
1 'polypeptide(L)'
;MGIPGPALLLLLLSPGLAAALEPITTAALLTGAASTAYYYLNCRFQECCTKDWIPLDVKGLEADLRRELFGQHIAIDVIPKAFEVFLSNKDSRKPLTISLHGWTGIGKNFVSKIIAKNLYKNGMDSKYVHQFVTGYHFGIAEHTSKYKQQLQEWIRGNVSLCKRSLFIFDEMDKMAPEVIDSIKPFLEYYSQLDGVSYRKAMFIFLSPNLIISRLTFQYSTDGVPTFG
;
A
#
# COMPACT_ATOMS: atom_id res chain seq x y z
N MET A 1 7.90 19.43 15.36
CA MET A 1 6.68 20.26 15.46
C MET A 1 6.63 21.11 14.20
N GLY A 2 5.78 20.76 13.22
CA GLY A 2 5.62 21.55 12.01
C GLY A 2 4.51 22.57 12.22
N ILE A 3 4.74 23.82 11.83
CA ILE A 3 3.72 24.87 11.84
C ILE A 3 2.55 24.39 10.95
N PRO A 4 1.30 24.33 11.45
CA PRO A 4 0.18 23.90 10.63
C PRO A 4 0.07 24.83 9.41
N GLY A 5 -0.10 24.26 8.22
CA GLY A 5 -0.20 24.99 6.93
C GLY A 5 -1.03 26.28 6.96
N PRO A 6 -2.20 26.36 7.64
CA PRO A 6 -2.95 27.61 7.74
C PRO A 6 -2.24 28.73 8.52
N ALA A 7 -1.41 28.40 9.51
CA ALA A 7 -0.64 29.38 10.26
C ALA A 7 0.51 29.99 9.42
N LEU A 8 1.07 29.22 8.48
CA LEU A 8 2.09 29.73 7.55
C LEU A 8 1.50 30.72 6.53
N LEU A 9 0.26 30.48 6.09
CA LEU A 9 -0.48 31.36 5.18
C LEU A 9 -0.78 32.71 5.85
N LEU A 10 -1.18 32.70 7.12
CA LEU A 10 -1.44 33.91 7.92
C LEU A 10 -0.17 34.73 8.18
N LEU A 11 0.99 34.08 8.34
CA LEU A 11 2.29 34.74 8.50
C LEU A 11 2.78 35.44 7.22
N LEU A 12 2.55 34.84 6.05
CA LEU A 12 2.93 35.40 4.73
C LEU A 12 2.04 36.59 4.30
N LEU A 13 0.82 36.66 4.83
CA LEU A 13 -0.11 37.79 4.60
C LEU A 13 0.15 38.98 5.53
N SER A 14 1.14 38.90 6.42
CA SER A 14 1.51 40.05 7.26
C SER A 14 2.15 41.15 6.41
N PRO A 15 1.74 42.44 6.56
CA PRO A 15 2.21 43.53 5.71
C PRO A 15 3.74 43.71 5.71
N GLY A 16 4.40 43.35 6.81
CA GLY A 16 5.86 43.51 6.98
C GLY A 16 6.70 42.51 6.18
N LEU A 17 6.18 41.32 5.87
CA LEU A 17 6.93 40.27 5.17
C LEU A 17 6.77 40.37 3.64
N ALA A 18 5.58 40.76 3.18
CA ALA A 18 5.28 40.98 1.77
C ALA A 18 6.06 42.16 1.16
N ALA A 19 6.39 43.17 1.98
CA ALA A 19 7.18 44.33 1.56
C ALA A 19 8.69 44.07 1.46
N ALA A 20 9.19 42.97 2.03
CA ALA A 20 10.62 42.64 2.08
C ALA A 20 11.09 41.72 0.95
N LEU A 21 10.18 41.25 0.09
CA LEU A 21 10.44 40.24 -0.94
C LEU A 21 10.17 40.80 -2.34
N GLU A 22 11.01 40.40 -3.30
CA GLU A 22 10.83 40.75 -4.72
C GLU A 22 9.53 40.15 -5.28
N PRO A 23 8.88 40.82 -6.26
CA PRO A 23 7.56 40.44 -6.78
C PRO A 23 7.50 38.99 -7.30
N ILE A 24 8.59 38.47 -7.87
CA ILE A 24 8.67 37.08 -8.35
C ILE A 24 8.64 36.11 -7.18
N THR A 25 9.40 36.39 -6.12
CA THR A 25 9.45 35.56 -4.90
C THR A 25 8.11 35.58 -4.18
N THR A 26 7.48 36.75 -4.08
CA THR A 26 6.15 36.91 -3.48
C THR A 26 5.08 36.15 -4.27
N ALA A 27 5.11 36.20 -5.60
CA ALA A 27 4.20 35.42 -6.45
C ALA A 27 4.41 33.90 -6.30
N ALA A 28 5.67 33.43 -6.25
CA ALA A 28 6.00 32.02 -6.04
C ALA A 28 5.55 31.53 -4.65
N LEU A 29 5.71 32.35 -3.61
CA LEU A 29 5.25 32.03 -2.26
C LEU A 29 3.72 31.97 -2.16
N LEU A 30 3.01 32.94 -2.74
CA LEU A 30 1.55 32.97 -2.73
C LEU A 30 0.95 31.78 -3.50
N THR A 31 1.51 31.43 -4.67
CA THR A 31 1.07 30.26 -5.45
C THR A 31 1.38 28.94 -4.75
N GLY A 32 2.56 28.82 -4.14
CA GLY A 32 2.92 27.67 -3.30
C GLY A 32 2.02 27.51 -2.07
N ALA A 33 1.69 28.61 -1.40
CA ALA A 33 0.84 28.59 -0.22
C ALA A 33 -0.64 28.31 -0.57
N ALA A 34 -1.14 28.86 -1.67
CA ALA A 34 -2.50 28.57 -2.16
C ALA A 34 -2.66 27.11 -2.60
N SER A 35 -1.68 26.54 -3.31
CA SER A 35 -1.72 25.13 -3.75
C SER A 35 -1.64 24.15 -2.58
N THR A 36 -0.81 24.42 -1.58
CA THR A 36 -0.75 23.61 -0.35
C THR A 36 -2.04 23.72 0.48
N ALA A 37 -2.61 24.92 0.61
CA ALA A 37 -3.90 25.11 1.27
C ALA A 37 -5.04 24.39 0.53
N TYR A 38 -5.08 24.49 -0.80
CA TYR A 38 -6.04 23.78 -1.64
C TYR A 38 -5.91 22.26 -1.49
N TYR A 39 -4.69 21.72 -1.54
CA TYR A 39 -4.45 20.30 -1.32
C TYR A 39 -4.95 19.85 0.06
N TYR A 40 -4.62 20.59 1.12
CA TYR A 40 -5.06 20.26 2.48
C TYR A 40 -6.59 20.30 2.62
N LEU A 41 -7.25 21.33 2.05
CA LEU A 41 -8.70 21.44 2.02
C LEU A 41 -9.34 20.30 1.23
N ASN A 42 -8.79 19.96 0.06
CA ASN A 42 -9.29 18.85 -0.74
C ASN A 42 -9.17 17.52 0.03
N CYS A 43 -8.04 17.29 0.71
CA CYS A 43 -7.83 16.12 1.56
C CYS A 43 -8.72 16.07 2.80
N ARG A 44 -9.45 17.14 3.13
CA ARG A 44 -10.46 17.13 4.19
C ARG A 44 -11.77 16.46 3.74
N PHE A 45 -12.08 16.51 2.45
CA PHE A 45 -13.33 16.03 1.85
C PHE A 45 -13.13 14.81 0.95
N GLN A 46 -11.91 14.59 0.45
CA GLN A 46 -11.54 13.49 -0.43
C GLN A 46 -10.37 12.70 0.17
N GLU A 47 -10.37 11.41 -0.13
CA GLU A 47 -9.27 10.53 0.28
C GLU A 47 -7.95 10.94 -0.39
N CYS A 48 -6.92 11.12 0.44
CA CYS A 48 -5.56 11.50 0.07
C CYS A 48 -4.52 10.57 0.69
N CYS A 49 -3.31 10.51 0.12
CA CYS A 49 -2.21 9.69 0.62
C CYS A 49 -1.53 10.36 1.85
N THR A 50 -2.32 10.54 2.92
CA THR A 50 -1.90 11.16 4.19
C THR A 50 -2.24 10.24 5.35
N LYS A 51 -1.67 10.52 6.52
CA LYS A 51 -1.92 9.73 7.75
C LYS A 51 -3.37 9.79 8.22
N ASP A 52 -4.11 10.82 7.83
CA ASP A 52 -5.52 10.99 8.22
C ASP A 52 -6.45 9.97 7.52
N TRP A 53 -6.04 9.51 6.33
CA TRP A 53 -6.78 8.51 5.54
C TRP A 53 -6.12 7.12 5.57
N ILE A 54 -4.80 7.08 5.79
CA ILE A 54 -4.00 5.86 5.87
C ILE A 54 -3.37 5.79 7.28
N PRO A 55 -4.17 5.44 8.32
CA PRO A 55 -3.70 5.43 9.71
C PRO A 55 -2.67 4.35 9.99
N LEU A 56 -2.67 3.25 9.23
CA LEU A 56 -1.78 2.10 9.44
C LEU A 56 -1.86 1.54 10.87
N ASP A 57 -3.08 1.33 11.38
CA ASP A 57 -3.33 0.93 12.76
C ASP A 57 -3.03 -0.56 12.99
N VAL A 58 -1.76 -0.87 13.29
CA VAL A 58 -1.31 -2.24 13.56
C VAL A 58 -1.90 -2.81 14.85
N LYS A 59 -2.18 -1.96 15.85
CA LYS A 59 -2.78 -2.41 17.12
C LYS A 59 -4.25 -2.76 16.91
N GLY A 60 -4.98 -1.94 16.15
CA GLY A 60 -6.33 -2.25 15.68
C GLY A 60 -6.37 -3.54 14.88
N LEU A 61 -5.39 -3.74 13.98
CA LEU A 61 -5.25 -4.98 13.21
C LEU A 61 -5.10 -6.22 14.12
N GLU A 62 -4.22 -6.19 15.12
CA GLU A 62 -4.05 -7.30 16.07
C GLU A 62 -5.34 -7.58 16.86
N ALA A 63 -6.00 -6.53 17.34
CA ALA A 63 -7.24 -6.65 18.10
C ALA A 63 -8.39 -7.23 17.27
N ASP A 64 -8.57 -6.74 16.04
CA ASP A 64 -9.61 -7.23 15.13
C ASP A 64 -9.35 -8.67 14.70
N LEU A 65 -8.09 -9.05 14.42
CA LEU A 65 -7.74 -10.45 14.13
C LEU A 65 -8.05 -11.37 15.30
N ARG A 66 -7.69 -11.00 16.54
CA ARG A 66 -7.99 -11.81 17.73
C ARG A 66 -9.49 -11.95 17.99
N ARG A 67 -10.27 -10.92 17.71
CA ARG A 67 -11.72 -10.91 17.96
C ARG A 67 -12.50 -11.65 16.88
N GLU A 68 -12.09 -11.54 15.62
CA GLU A 68 -12.90 -11.94 14.48
C GLU A 68 -12.40 -13.20 13.77
N LEU A 69 -11.12 -13.55 13.87
CA LEU A 69 -10.54 -14.73 13.20
C LEU A 69 -10.42 -15.91 14.18
N PHE A 70 -11.19 -16.97 13.94
CA PHE A 70 -11.19 -18.16 14.79
C PHE A 70 -10.34 -19.29 14.22
N GLY A 71 -9.64 -20.03 15.09
CA GLY A 71 -8.87 -21.22 14.72
C GLY A 71 -7.54 -20.97 14.00
N GLN A 72 -7.15 -19.71 13.79
CA GLN A 72 -5.96 -19.32 13.00
C GLN A 72 -4.91 -18.57 13.85
N HIS A 73 -4.54 -19.13 15.00
CA HIS A 73 -3.61 -18.52 15.96
C HIS A 73 -2.28 -18.05 15.32
N ILE A 74 -1.71 -18.82 14.39
CA ILE A 74 -0.48 -18.42 13.67
C ILE A 74 -0.70 -17.11 12.89
N ALA A 75 -1.80 -17.00 12.14
CA ALA A 75 -2.08 -15.79 11.36
C ALA A 75 -2.34 -14.58 12.26
N ILE A 76 -3.01 -14.80 13.40
CA ILE A 76 -3.33 -13.77 14.39
C ILE A 76 -2.05 -13.15 14.96
N ASP A 77 -1.02 -13.94 15.24
CA ASP A 77 0.22 -13.44 15.85
C ASP A 77 1.24 -12.96 14.81
N VAL A 78 1.36 -13.64 13.67
CA VAL A 78 2.40 -13.35 12.66
C VAL A 78 2.06 -12.11 11.83
N ILE A 79 0.80 -11.93 11.44
CA ILE A 79 0.42 -10.84 10.52
C ILE A 79 0.66 -9.46 11.15
N PRO A 80 0.16 -9.13 12.36
CA PRO A 80 0.42 -7.84 12.98
C PRO A 80 1.91 -7.56 13.16
N LYS A 81 2.69 -8.58 13.57
CA LYS A 81 4.14 -8.47 13.75
C LYS A 81 4.86 -8.15 12.44
N ALA A 82 4.46 -8.78 11.33
CA ALA A 82 5.02 -8.47 10.02
C ALA A 82 4.77 -6.99 9.62
N PHE A 83 3.56 -6.48 9.87
CA PHE A 83 3.25 -5.06 9.64
C PHE A 83 4.02 -4.13 10.59
N GLU A 84 4.14 -4.47 11.87
CA GLU A 84 4.90 -3.67 12.84
C GLU A 84 6.36 -3.52 12.42
N VAL A 85 7.02 -4.62 12.05
CA VAL A 85 8.42 -4.62 11.58
C VAL A 85 8.54 -3.82 10.27
N PHE A 86 7.64 -4.05 9.32
CA PHE A 86 7.69 -3.36 8.04
C PHE A 86 7.46 -1.84 8.15
N LEU A 87 6.53 -1.43 9.01
CA LEU A 87 6.16 -0.01 9.15
C LEU A 87 7.14 0.77 10.03
N SER A 88 7.82 0.12 10.98
CA SER A 88 8.87 0.73 11.79
C SER A 88 10.18 0.91 11.02
N ASN A 89 10.48 0.05 10.05
CA ASN A 89 11.68 0.15 9.24
C ASN A 89 11.57 1.22 8.14
N LYS A 90 12.18 2.40 8.38
CA LYS A 90 12.23 3.51 7.40
C LYS A 90 13.06 3.19 6.15
N ASP A 91 14.01 2.27 6.29
CA ASP A 91 14.97 1.87 5.26
C ASP A 91 14.61 0.50 4.66
N SER A 92 13.32 0.14 4.68
CA SER A 92 12.86 -1.10 4.04
C SER A 92 13.38 -1.16 2.61
N ARG A 93 14.04 -2.26 2.28
CA ARG A 93 14.78 -2.40 1.02
C ARG A 93 13.94 -3.11 -0.06
N LYS A 94 12.79 -3.65 0.32
CA LYS A 94 11.77 -4.31 -0.52
C LYS A 94 10.35 -4.01 0.01
N PRO A 95 9.28 -4.15 -0.80
CA PRO A 95 7.91 -4.09 -0.28
C PRO A 95 7.60 -5.19 0.74
N LEU A 96 6.53 -5.00 1.50
CA LEU A 96 5.93 -6.08 2.28
C LEU A 96 5.16 -7.00 1.34
N THR A 97 5.48 -8.29 1.41
CA THR A 97 4.79 -9.33 0.64
C THR A 97 4.33 -10.42 1.60
N ILE A 98 3.02 -10.63 1.67
CA ILE A 98 2.39 -11.68 2.48
C ILE A 98 1.70 -12.66 1.53
N SER A 99 1.85 -13.95 1.80
CA SER A 99 1.13 -15.00 1.06
C SER A 99 0.29 -15.81 2.02
N LEU A 100 -1.03 -15.84 1.81
CA LEU A 100 -2.00 -16.58 2.60
C LEU A 100 -2.46 -17.80 1.80
N HIS A 101 -2.20 -18.98 2.35
CA HIS A 101 -2.52 -20.27 1.73
C HIS A 101 -3.45 -21.10 2.62
N GLY A 102 -4.24 -21.96 2.00
CA GLY A 102 -5.06 -22.97 2.69
C GLY A 102 -6.43 -23.14 2.05
N TRP A 103 -7.24 -24.09 2.54
CA TRP A 103 -8.54 -24.44 1.93
C TRP A 103 -9.48 -23.25 1.74
N THR A 104 -10.38 -23.33 0.77
CA THR A 104 -11.41 -22.31 0.54
C THR A 104 -12.36 -22.22 1.74
N GLY A 105 -12.74 -21.02 2.15
CA GLY A 105 -13.66 -20.83 3.28
C GLY A 105 -13.01 -20.68 4.66
N ILE A 106 -11.69 -20.84 4.81
CA ILE A 106 -10.97 -20.66 6.10
C ILE A 106 -10.69 -19.20 6.48
N GLY A 107 -11.23 -18.24 5.74
CA GLY A 107 -11.12 -16.81 6.06
C GLY A 107 -9.97 -16.03 5.43
N LYS A 108 -9.26 -16.53 4.40
CA LYS A 108 -8.17 -15.76 3.73
C LYS A 108 -8.62 -14.36 3.24
N ASN A 109 -9.76 -14.30 2.54
CA ASN A 109 -10.36 -13.04 2.09
C ASN A 109 -10.90 -12.20 3.25
N PHE A 110 -11.22 -12.85 4.38
CA PHE A 110 -11.65 -12.16 5.58
C PHE A 110 -10.47 -11.47 6.27
N VAL A 111 -9.33 -12.15 6.35
CA VAL A 111 -8.06 -11.57 6.85
C VAL A 111 -7.63 -10.37 6.02
N SER A 112 -7.66 -10.45 4.68
CA SER A 112 -7.29 -9.30 3.84
C SER A 112 -8.23 -8.09 4.03
N LYS A 113 -9.53 -8.33 4.26
CA LYS A 113 -10.49 -7.28 4.62
C LYS A 113 -10.18 -6.64 5.98
N ILE A 114 -9.85 -7.43 6.99
CA ILE A 114 -9.43 -6.91 8.31
C ILE A 114 -8.16 -6.06 8.17
N ILE A 115 -7.19 -6.52 7.37
CA ILE A 115 -5.97 -5.75 7.08
C ILE A 115 -6.33 -4.40 6.45
N ALA A 116 -7.10 -4.40 5.36
CA ALA A 116 -7.47 -3.15 4.68
C ALA A 116 -8.21 -2.19 5.61
N LYS A 117 -9.20 -2.69 6.37
CA LYS A 117 -9.99 -1.92 7.35
C LYS A 117 -9.14 -1.21 8.40
N ASN A 118 -8.05 -1.83 8.85
CA ASN A 118 -7.20 -1.26 9.89
C ASN A 118 -6.07 -0.39 9.32
N LEU A 119 -5.65 -0.62 8.07
CA LEU A 119 -4.62 0.19 7.43
C LEU A 119 -5.15 1.46 6.76
N TYR A 120 -6.39 1.42 6.26
CA TYR A 120 -7.02 2.49 5.49
C TYR A 120 -8.38 2.81 6.08
N LYS A 121 -8.70 4.10 6.22
CA LYS A 121 -9.96 4.57 6.80
C LYS A 121 -11.19 4.06 6.03
N ASN A 122 -11.07 3.95 4.71
CA ASN A 122 -12.14 3.44 3.84
C ASN A 122 -12.05 1.92 3.61
N GLY A 123 -11.13 1.21 4.29
CA GLY A 123 -10.96 -0.23 4.15
C GLY A 123 -10.73 -0.67 2.70
N MET A 124 -11.51 -1.65 2.23
CA MET A 124 -11.44 -2.16 0.87
C MET A 124 -11.89 -1.14 -0.20
N ASP A 125 -12.68 -0.13 0.19
CA ASP A 125 -13.17 0.91 -0.72
C ASP A 125 -12.18 2.09 -0.84
N SER A 126 -11.01 1.99 -0.20
CA SER A 126 -9.95 2.98 -0.31
C SER A 126 -9.41 3.07 -1.74
N LYS A 127 -9.15 4.29 -2.22
CA LYS A 127 -8.46 4.55 -3.49
C LYS A 127 -7.06 3.93 -3.55
N TYR A 128 -6.50 3.53 -2.41
CA TYR A 128 -5.16 2.97 -2.28
C TYR A 128 -5.15 1.46 -2.00
N VAL A 129 -6.32 0.82 -1.99
CA VAL A 129 -6.47 -0.63 -1.87
C VAL A 129 -6.98 -1.17 -3.20
N HIS A 130 -6.26 -2.12 -3.77
CA HIS A 130 -6.56 -2.67 -5.08
C HIS A 130 -6.65 -4.19 -4.99
N GLN A 131 -7.85 -4.74 -5.17
CA GLN A 131 -8.07 -6.17 -5.21
C GLN A 131 -8.24 -6.67 -6.65
N PHE A 132 -7.47 -7.69 -7.01
CA PHE A 132 -7.58 -8.40 -8.28
C PHE A 132 -8.02 -9.84 -8.03
N VAL A 133 -9.15 -10.23 -8.59
CA VAL A 133 -9.58 -11.64 -8.66
C VAL A 133 -9.06 -12.21 -9.97
N THR A 134 -8.02 -13.03 -9.92
CA THR A 134 -7.26 -13.43 -11.12
C THR A 134 -8.10 -14.25 -12.09
N GLY A 135 -8.96 -15.16 -11.59
CA GLY A 135 -9.83 -15.99 -12.42
C GLY A 135 -10.82 -15.20 -13.28
N TYR A 136 -11.17 -13.99 -12.86
CA TYR A 136 -12.06 -13.09 -13.59
C TYR A 136 -11.30 -12.07 -14.45
N HIS A 137 -10.22 -11.50 -13.92
CA HIS A 137 -9.49 -10.42 -14.59
C HIS A 137 -8.43 -10.92 -15.59
N PHE A 138 -7.98 -12.18 -15.48
CA PHE A 138 -6.84 -12.71 -16.25
C PHE A 138 -7.10 -14.08 -16.88
N GLY A 139 -8.35 -14.55 -16.94
CA GLY A 139 -8.70 -15.93 -17.34
C GLY A 139 -8.61 -16.27 -18.84
N ILE A 140 -8.45 -15.28 -19.72
CA ILE A 140 -8.39 -15.51 -21.18
C ILE A 140 -6.94 -15.48 -21.66
N ALA A 141 -6.38 -16.65 -21.96
CA ALA A 141 -4.98 -16.83 -22.35
C ALA A 141 -4.55 -15.98 -23.58
N GLU A 142 -5.46 -15.69 -24.51
CA GLU A 142 -5.18 -14.87 -25.70
C GLU A 142 -4.87 -13.39 -25.40
N HIS A 143 -5.18 -12.90 -24.21
CA HIS A 143 -4.96 -11.50 -23.82
C HIS A 143 -3.85 -11.32 -22.77
N THR A 144 -3.08 -12.38 -22.51
CA THR A 144 -2.02 -12.38 -21.49
C THR A 144 -1.03 -11.22 -21.66
N SER A 145 -0.65 -10.86 -22.90
CA SER A 145 0.24 -9.70 -23.14
C SER A 145 -0.38 -8.36 -22.71
N LYS A 146 -1.66 -8.14 -23.05
CA LYS A 146 -2.41 -6.94 -22.67
C LYS A 146 -2.57 -6.84 -21.16
N TYR A 147 -2.88 -7.95 -20.50
CA TYR A 147 -3.05 -8.00 -19.04
C TYR A 147 -1.76 -7.68 -18.29
N LYS A 148 -0.61 -8.20 -18.74
CA LYS A 148 0.70 -7.84 -18.17
C LYS A 148 0.92 -6.33 -18.20
N GLN A 149 0.73 -5.73 -19.37
CA GLN A 149 0.96 -4.29 -19.55
C GLN A 149 0.01 -3.48 -18.67
N GLN A 150 -1.28 -3.79 -18.69
CA GLN A 150 -2.27 -3.09 -17.87
C GLN A 150 -1.97 -3.21 -16.37
N LEU A 151 -1.57 -4.40 -15.90
CA LEU A 151 -1.24 -4.62 -14.50
C LEU A 151 0.02 -3.85 -14.07
N GLN A 152 1.06 -3.86 -14.92
CA GLN A 152 2.29 -3.10 -14.66
C GLN A 152 2.03 -1.60 -14.62
N GLU A 153 1.27 -1.07 -15.58
CA GLU A 153 0.87 0.33 -15.62
C GLU A 153 -0.01 0.71 -14.42
N TRP A 154 -0.93 -0.16 -14.02
CA TRP A 154 -1.80 0.06 -12.86
C TRP A 154 -1.00 0.13 -11.56
N ILE A 155 -0.09 -0.82 -11.33
CA ILE A 155 0.77 -0.84 -10.15
C ILE A 155 1.67 0.40 -10.14
N ARG A 156 2.36 0.70 -11.25
CA ARG A 156 3.24 1.88 -11.38
C ARG A 156 2.47 3.17 -11.13
N GLY A 157 1.31 3.35 -11.76
CA GLY A 157 0.47 4.54 -11.63
C GLY A 157 0.01 4.75 -10.19
N ASN A 158 -0.54 3.72 -9.55
CA ASN A 158 -1.06 3.84 -8.19
C ASN A 158 0.04 4.02 -7.14
N VAL A 159 1.19 3.36 -7.28
CA VAL A 159 2.34 3.57 -6.37
C VAL A 159 2.94 4.97 -6.55
N SER A 160 2.91 5.51 -7.76
CA SER A 160 3.31 6.90 -8.03
C SER A 160 2.39 7.91 -7.31
N LEU A 161 1.09 7.63 -7.26
CA LEU A 161 0.12 8.43 -6.51
C LEU A 161 0.26 8.25 -4.99
N CYS A 162 0.47 7.02 -4.53
CA CYS A 162 0.66 6.70 -3.12
C CYS A 162 1.62 5.53 -2.91
N LYS A 163 2.78 5.81 -2.32
CA LYS A 163 3.80 4.78 -2.03
C LYS A 163 3.33 3.70 -1.06
N ARG A 164 2.22 3.93 -0.35
CA ARG A 164 1.60 3.02 0.61
C ARG A 164 0.37 2.34 0.01
N SER A 165 0.29 2.12 -1.30
CA SER A 165 -0.80 1.31 -1.87
C SER A 165 -0.69 -0.16 -1.46
N LEU A 166 -1.85 -0.80 -1.28
CA LEU A 166 -2.02 -2.20 -0.98
C LEU A 166 -2.61 -2.92 -2.20
N PHE A 167 -1.93 -3.97 -2.66
CA PHE A 167 -2.39 -4.82 -3.76
C PHE A 167 -2.72 -6.20 -3.22
N ILE A 168 -3.95 -6.65 -3.43
CA ILE A 168 -4.45 -7.95 -3.01
C ILE A 168 -4.74 -8.76 -4.27
N PHE A 169 -4.09 -9.90 -4.43
CA PHE A 169 -4.32 -10.81 -5.54
C PHE A 169 -4.98 -12.08 -5.01
N ASP A 170 -6.24 -12.27 -5.36
CA ASP A 170 -7.05 -13.43 -5.00
C ASP A 170 -7.03 -14.49 -6.10
N GLU A 171 -7.19 -15.75 -5.70
CA GLU A 171 -7.12 -16.93 -6.58
C GLU A 171 -5.80 -17.01 -7.38
N MET A 172 -4.66 -16.74 -6.74
CA MET A 172 -3.34 -16.74 -7.41
C MET A 172 -2.99 -18.04 -8.14
N ASP A 173 -3.62 -19.16 -7.78
CA ASP A 173 -3.50 -20.45 -8.46
C ASP A 173 -4.06 -20.46 -9.89
N LYS A 174 -4.97 -19.53 -10.21
CA LYS A 174 -5.54 -19.34 -11.55
C LYS A 174 -4.78 -18.32 -12.39
N MET A 175 -3.73 -17.69 -11.84
CA MET A 175 -2.96 -16.68 -12.55
C MET A 175 -1.93 -17.34 -13.47
N ALA A 176 -1.93 -16.96 -14.75
CA ALA A 176 -0.96 -17.49 -15.70
C ALA A 176 0.48 -17.14 -15.27
N PRO A 177 1.45 -18.08 -15.33
CA PRO A 177 2.82 -17.86 -14.87
C PRO A 177 3.47 -16.61 -15.45
N GLU A 178 3.17 -16.31 -16.71
CA GLU A 178 3.73 -15.15 -17.40
C GLU A 178 3.23 -13.82 -16.84
N VAL A 179 2.01 -13.77 -16.29
CA VAL A 179 1.49 -12.57 -15.61
C VAL A 179 2.17 -12.43 -14.25
N ILE A 180 2.46 -13.54 -13.55
CA ILE A 180 3.21 -13.52 -12.30
C ILE A 180 4.63 -13.00 -12.54
N ASP A 181 5.28 -13.44 -13.62
CA ASP A 181 6.60 -12.94 -14.00
C ASP A 181 6.61 -11.42 -14.25
N SER A 182 5.50 -10.86 -14.73
CA SER A 182 5.39 -9.42 -14.98
C SER A 182 5.34 -8.57 -13.70
N ILE A 183 4.93 -9.13 -12.57
CA ILE A 183 4.87 -8.42 -11.28
C ILE A 183 6.09 -8.64 -10.39
N LYS A 184 6.89 -9.69 -10.65
CA LYS A 184 8.11 -10.01 -9.89
C LYS A 184 9.03 -8.79 -9.69
N PRO A 185 9.31 -7.95 -10.70
CA PRO A 185 10.20 -6.80 -10.50
C PRO A 185 9.74 -5.88 -9.36
N PHE A 186 8.43 -5.67 -9.18
CA PHE A 186 7.91 -4.78 -8.13
C PHE A 186 8.09 -5.32 -6.72
N LEU A 187 8.34 -6.63 -6.58
CA LEU A 187 8.47 -7.35 -5.32
C LEU A 187 9.94 -7.53 -4.89
N GLU A 188 10.88 -7.25 -5.80
CA GLU A 188 12.31 -7.42 -5.61
C GLU A 188 12.99 -6.20 -4.97
N TYR A 189 14.30 -6.32 -4.73
CA TYR A 189 15.15 -5.38 -4.00
C TYR A 189 15.53 -4.12 -4.82
N TYR A 190 14.73 -3.72 -5.81
CA TYR A 190 15.10 -2.55 -6.62
C TYR A 190 14.91 -1.26 -5.82
N SER A 191 15.90 -0.35 -5.90
CA SER A 191 15.80 0.96 -5.25
C SER A 191 14.66 1.78 -5.84
N GLN A 192 14.57 1.77 -7.16
CA GLN A 192 13.48 2.31 -7.97
C GLN A 192 13.35 1.49 -9.25
N LEU A 193 12.12 1.35 -9.76
CA LEU A 193 11.87 0.93 -11.13
C LEU A 193 11.17 2.10 -11.84
N ASP A 194 11.73 2.55 -12.94
CA ASP A 194 11.24 3.71 -13.70
C ASP A 194 11.04 4.97 -12.84
N GLY A 195 11.95 5.22 -11.89
CA GLY A 195 11.89 6.38 -10.98
C GLY A 195 10.90 6.23 -9.81
N VAL A 196 10.16 5.12 -9.74
CA VAL A 196 9.16 4.83 -8.69
C VAL A 196 9.73 3.84 -7.68
N SER A 197 9.59 4.13 -6.38
CA SER A 197 10.04 3.24 -5.31
C SER A 197 8.87 2.44 -4.74
N TYR A 198 8.97 1.12 -4.83
CA TYR A 198 7.95 0.16 -4.36
C TYR A 198 8.18 -0.30 -2.92
N ARG A 199 9.27 0.13 -2.29
CA ARG A 199 9.72 -0.31 -0.94
C ARG A 199 8.68 -0.13 0.18
N LYS A 200 7.71 0.75 -0.02
CA LYS A 200 6.64 1.05 0.96
C LYS A 200 5.29 0.43 0.59
N ALA A 201 5.16 -0.12 -0.61
CA ALA A 201 3.97 -0.79 -1.07
C ALA A 201 3.80 -2.13 -0.35
N MET A 202 2.57 -2.64 -0.36
CA MET A 202 2.19 -3.85 0.34
C MET A 202 1.46 -4.78 -0.64
N PHE A 203 1.83 -6.05 -0.65
CA PHE A 203 1.30 -7.06 -1.54
C PHE A 203 0.78 -8.24 -0.71
N ILE A 204 -0.44 -8.66 -0.98
CA ILE A 204 -1.07 -9.83 -0.35
C ILE A 204 -1.50 -10.79 -1.45
N PHE A 205 -1.00 -12.02 -1.39
CA PHE A 205 -1.34 -13.11 -2.31
C PHE A 205 -2.23 -14.11 -1.60
N LEU A 206 -3.37 -14.46 -2.19
CA LEU A 206 -4.32 -15.45 -1.64
C LEU A 206 -4.40 -16.64 -2.60
N SER A 207 -4.20 -17.84 -2.08
CA SER A 207 -4.30 -19.06 -2.88
C SER A 207 -4.96 -20.21 -2.08
N PRO A 208 -5.81 -21.04 -2.71
CA PRO A 208 -6.41 -22.21 -2.09
C PRO A 208 -5.41 -23.35 -1.85
N ASN A 209 -4.31 -23.38 -2.59
CA ASN A 209 -3.36 -24.49 -2.55
C ASN A 209 -2.14 -24.15 -1.68
N LEU A 210 -1.72 -25.10 -0.84
CA LEU A 210 -0.43 -25.10 -0.12
C LEU A 210 0.78 -25.24 -1.08
N ILE A 211 0.55 -25.61 -2.34
CA ILE A 211 1.58 -26.12 -3.28
C ILE A 211 2.20 -25.02 -4.17
N ILE A 212 1.75 -23.76 -4.09
CA ILE A 212 2.47 -22.66 -4.77
C ILE A 212 3.69 -22.23 -3.92
N SER A 213 4.50 -23.21 -3.55
CA SER A 213 5.83 -23.06 -2.94
C SER A 213 6.91 -22.68 -3.96
N ARG A 214 6.64 -22.76 -5.27
CA ARG A 214 7.58 -22.29 -6.31
C ARG A 214 7.54 -20.79 -6.56
N LEU A 215 6.45 -20.13 -6.18
CA LEU A 215 6.31 -18.67 -6.18
C LEU A 215 6.03 -18.13 -4.78
N THR A 216 6.19 -18.96 -3.74
CA THR A 216 6.34 -18.44 -2.39
C THR A 216 7.59 -17.59 -2.42
N PHE A 217 7.36 -16.30 -2.63
CA PHE A 217 8.28 -15.23 -2.34
C PHE A 217 8.81 -15.57 -0.95
N GLN A 218 10.04 -16.04 -0.96
CA GLN A 218 10.82 -16.35 0.21
C GLN A 218 10.56 -15.21 1.19
N TYR A 219 10.03 -15.57 2.36
CA TYR A 219 10.24 -14.78 3.56
C TYR A 219 11.71 -14.36 3.47
N SER A 220 12.00 -13.09 3.20
CA SER A 220 13.40 -12.65 3.13
C SER A 220 13.82 -12.59 4.59
N THR A 221 14.36 -13.73 5.00
CA THR A 221 14.99 -14.05 6.27
C THR A 221 16.31 -13.29 6.41
N ASP A 222 16.31 -11.99 6.15
CA ASP A 222 17.48 -11.13 6.43
C ASP A 222 17.33 -10.37 7.75
N GLY A 223 16.39 -10.76 8.64
CA GLY A 223 16.35 -10.12 9.96
C GLY A 223 15.24 -10.44 10.96
N VAL A 224 14.39 -11.46 10.77
CA VAL A 224 13.38 -11.83 11.79
C VAL A 224 13.33 -13.35 11.98
N PRO A 225 13.43 -13.86 13.22
CA PRO A 225 13.57 -15.29 13.50
C PRO A 225 12.32 -16.07 13.13
N THR A 226 12.54 -17.17 12.43
CA THR A 226 11.56 -18.21 12.08
C THR A 226 11.22 -19.06 13.31
N PHE A 227 9.93 -19.25 13.60
CA PHE A 227 9.47 -20.32 14.49
C PHE A 227 8.56 -21.25 13.66
N GLY A 228 8.84 -22.56 13.72
CA GLY A 228 8.14 -23.62 12.99
C GLY A 228 6.88 -24.11 13.67
#